data_AF-A0A0U2N650-F1
#
_entry.id   AF-A0A0U2N650-F1
#
_cell.length_a   1.000
_cell.length_b   1.000
_cell.length_c   1.000
_cell.angle_alpha   90.00
_cell.angle_beta   90.00
_cell.angle_gamma   90.00
#
_symmetry.space_group_name_H-M   'P 1'
#
loop_
_entity.id
_entity.type
_entity.pdbx_description
1 polymer ?
#
loop_
_entity_poly.entity_id
_entity_poly.type
_entity_poly.pdbx_seq_one_letter_code
_entity_poly.pdbx_strand_id
1 'polypeptide(L)' 'MNNKTHIFLVIVLALNTLRYGTYLMEGDTHLYYIIMFLVNLIAVLFVIISRWNRKKSETDSSMSESR' A
#
# COMPACT_ATOMS: atom_id res chain seq x y z
N MET A 1 -16.11 -0.60 -4.05
CA MET A 1 -15.62 -1.66 -3.15
C MET A 1 -16.04 -1.31 -1.73
N ASN A 2 -16.52 -2.27 -0.94
CA ASN A 2 -16.93 -1.98 0.43
C ASN A 2 -15.70 -1.57 1.28
N ASN A 3 -15.84 -0.59 2.18
CA ASN A 3 -14.73 -0.09 3.00
C ASN A 3 -14.05 -1.21 3.80
N LYS A 4 -14.85 -2.20 4.25
CA LYS A 4 -14.34 -3.41 4.93
C LYS A 4 -13.41 -4.23 4.02
N THR A 5 -13.80 -4.46 2.78
CA THR A 5 -13.00 -5.20 1.79
C THR A 5 -11.71 -4.45 1.47
N HIS A 6 -11.76 -3.12 1.33
CA HIS A 6 -10.57 -2.31 1.11
C HIS A 6 -9.57 -2.44 2.26
N ILE A 7 -10.02 -2.29 3.51
CA ILE A 7 -9.15 -2.43 4.70
C ILE A 7 -8.56 -3.85 4.76
N PHE A 8 -9.39 -4.87 4.53
CA PHE A 8 -8.94 -6.26 4.51
C PHE A 8 -7.84 -6.48 3.47
N LEU A 9 -8.01 -5.98 2.24
CA LEU A 9 -7.01 -6.09 1.19
C LEU A 9 -5.70 -5.39 1.55
N VAL A 10 -5.75 -4.22 2.19
CA VAL A 10 -4.54 -3.52 2.64
C VAL A 10 -3.78 -4.33 3.70
N ILE A 11 -4.49 -4.98 4.62
CA ILE A 11 -3.87 -5.86 5.63
C ILE A 11 -3.20 -7.06 4.94
N VAL A 12 -3.93 -7.75 4.06
CA VAL A 12 -3.39 -8.89 3.30
C VAL A 12 -2.16 -8.49 2.50
N LEU A 13 -2.19 -7.31 1.89
CA LEU A 13 -1.08 -6.77 1.11
C LEU A 13 0.14 -6.48 1.98
N ALA A 14 -0.04 -5.84 3.14
CA ALA A 14 1.04 -5.58 4.08
C ALA A 14 1.68 -6.88 4.60
N LEU A 15 0.86 -7.88 4.93
CA LEU A 15 1.34 -9.20 5.36
C LEU A 15 2.14 -9.91 4.24
N ASN A 16 1.72 -9.80 2.98
CA ASN A 16 2.47 -10.37 1.86
C ASN A 16 3.82 -9.65 1.66
N THR A 17 3.85 -8.32 1.69
CA THR A 17 5.10 -7.56 1.60
C THR A 17 6.07 -7.99 2.71
N LEU A 18 5.59 -8.09 3.95
CA LEU A 18 6.41 -8.53 5.07
C LEU A 18 6.92 -9.95 4.89
N ARG A 19 6.06 -10.88 4.49
CA ARG A 19 6.42 -12.29 4.26
C ARG A 19 7.54 -12.44 3.23
N TYR A 20 7.39 -11.84 2.05
CA TYR A 20 8.42 -11.92 1.02
C TYR A 20 9.68 -11.13 1.42
N GLY A 21 9.54 -10.05 2.19
CA GLY A 21 10.68 -9.35 2.78
C GLY A 21 11.47 -10.23 3.74
N THR A 22 10.80 -11.00 4.60
CA THR A 22 11.44 -11.96 5.51
C THR A 22 12.21 -13.03 4.73
N TYR A 23 11.63 -13.61 3.68
CA TYR A 23 12.33 -14.60 2.85
C TYR A 23 13.61 -14.04 2.23
N LEU A 24 13.57 -12.80 1.73
CA LEU A 24 14.77 -12.14 1.21
C LEU A 24 15.81 -11.87 2.31
N MET A 25 15.39 -11.51 3.53
CA MET A 25 16.28 -11.29 4.67
C MET A 25 16.90 -12.58 5.21
N GLU A 26 16.21 -13.70 5.10
CA GLU A 26 16.71 -15.05 5.42
C GLU A 26 17.74 -15.55 4.38
N GLY A 27 17.96 -14.78 3.31
CA GLY A 27 18.93 -15.09 2.25
C GLY A 27 18.33 -15.89 1.08
N ASP A 28 17.02 -16.18 1.13
CA ASP A 28 16.32 -16.85 0.05
C ASP A 28 16.01 -15.85 -1.08
N THR A 29 16.95 -15.75 -2.01
CA THR A 29 16.98 -14.77 -3.10
C THR A 29 16.44 -15.32 -4.41
N HIS A 30 15.53 -16.30 -4.36
CA HIS A 30 14.84 -16.75 -5.56
C HIS A 30 14.13 -15.59 -6.26
N LEU A 31 14.29 -15.52 -7.59
CA LEU A 31 13.69 -14.49 -8.46
C LEU A 31 12.20 -14.31 -8.20
N TYR A 32 11.49 -15.40 -7.93
CA TYR A 32 10.08 -15.39 -7.56
C TYR A 32 9.79 -14.53 -6.32
N TYR A 33 10.57 -14.66 -5.23
CA TYR A 33 10.37 -13.88 -4.00
C TYR A 33 10.71 -12.41 -4.19
N ILE A 34 11.73 -12.10 -4.99
CA ILE A 34 12.10 -10.72 -5.33
C ILE A 34 10.96 -10.05 -6.10
N ILE A 35 10.44 -10.69 -7.14
CA ILE A 35 9.34 -10.14 -7.94
C ILE A 35 8.08 -9.98 -7.08
N MET A 36 7.74 -11.00 -6.28
CA MET A 36 6.59 -10.93 -5.39
C MET A 36 6.73 -9.80 -4.35
N PHE A 37 7.92 -9.63 -3.77
CA PHE A 37 8.19 -8.53 -2.84
C PHE A 37 7.99 -7.17 -3.52
N LEU A 38 8.58 -6.96 -4.71
CA LEU A 38 8.48 -5.71 -5.45
C LEU A 38 7.04 -5.36 -5.83
N VAL A 39 6.27 -6.33 -6.35
CA VAL A 39 4.87 -6.11 -6.73
C VAL A 39 4.03 -5.71 -5.52
N ASN A 40 4.19 -6.42 -4.39
CA ASN A 40 3.46 -6.10 -3.16
C ASN A 40 3.90 -4.75 -2.59
N LEU A 41 5.20 -4.43 -2.62
CA LEU A 41 5.75 -3.16 -2.16
C LEU A 41 5.21 -1.97 -2.97
N ILE A 42 5.21 -2.06 -4.30
CA ILE A 42 4.67 -1.03 -5.19
C ILE A 42 3.18 -0.80 -4.92
N ALA A 43 2.40 -1.88 -4.74
CA ALA A 43 0.99 -1.77 -4.44
C ALA A 43 0.74 -1.09 -3.07
N VAL A 44 1.52 -1.40 -2.04
CA VAL A 44 1.44 -0.72 -0.73
C VAL A 44 1.73 0.77 -0.88
N LEU A 45 2.82 1.13 -1.56
CA LEU A 45 3.19 2.51 -1.81
C LEU A 45 2.10 3.27 -2.58
N PHE A 46 1.53 2.66 -3.60
CA PHE A 46 0.42 3.24 -4.36
C PHE A 46 -0.79 3.53 -3.48
N VAL A 47 -1.19 2.60 -2.60
CA VAL A 47 -2.30 2.80 -1.67
C VAL A 47 -2.00 3.95 -0.70
N ILE A 48 -0.78 4.02 -0.15
CA ILE A 48 -0.37 5.08 0.78
C ILE A 48 -0.40 6.44 0.08
N ILE A 49 0.21 6.56 -1.10
CA ILE A 49 0.27 7.80 -1.88
C ILE A 49 -1.13 8.23 -2.32
N SER A 50 -1.95 7.29 -2.82
CA SER A 50 -3.33 7.58 -3.22
C SER A 50 -4.16 8.11 -2.05
N ARG A 51 -4.03 7.50 -0.87
CA ARG A 51 -4.71 7.97 0.35
C ARG A 51 -4.20 9.33 0.83
N TRP A 52 -2.90 9.59 0.71
CA TRP A 52 -2.30 10.88 1.05
C TRP A 52 -2.82 12.00 0.14
N ASN A 53 -2.84 11.76 -1.17
CA ASN A 53 -3.32 12.71 -2.16
C ASN A 53 -4.82 13.01 -2.01
N ARG A 54 -5.64 12.01 -1.68
CA ARG A 54 -7.06 12.23 -1.38
C ARG A 54 -7.28 13.13 -0.18
N LYS A 55 -6.55 12.89 0.91
CA LYS A 55 -6.61 13.74 2.12
C LYS A 55 -6.19 15.18 1.83
N LYS A 56 -5.16 15.38 1.01
CA LYS A 56 -4.72 16.72 0.60
C LYS A 56 -5.82 17.46 -0.18
N SER A 57 -6.48 16.78 -1.11
CA SER A 57 -7.58 17.38 -1.90
C SER A 57 -8.78 17.76 -1.04
N GLU A 58 -9.15 16.95 -0.05
CA GLU A 58 -10.28 17.23 0.87
C GLU A 58 -9.99 18.47 1.75
N THR A 59 -8.75 18.64 2.21
CA THR A 59 -8.31 19.83 2.95
C THR A 59 -8.35 21.08 2.07
N ASP A 60 -7.79 21.01 0.85
CA ASP A 60 -7.71 22.15 -0.07
C ASP A 60 -9.11 22.63 -0.51
N SER A 61 -10.10 21.73 -0.68
CA SER A 61 -11.49 22.09 -1.00
C SER A 61 -12.26 22.76 0.15
N SER A 62 -12.02 22.33 1.39
CA SER A 62 -12.71 22.90 2.57
C SER A 62 -12.32 24.36 2.82
N MET A 63 -11.10 24.75 2.44
CA MET A 63 -10.61 26.13 2.52
C MET A 63 -11.16 27.04 1.42
N SER A 64 -11.59 26.52 0.27
CA SER A 64 -12.20 27.34 -0.80
C SER A 64 -13.69 27.61 -0.58
N GLU A 65 -14.42 26.71 0.06
CA GLU A 65 -15.85 26.87 0.37
C GLU A 65 -16.14 27.82 1.55
N SER A 66 -15.12 28.14 2.35
CA SER A 66 -15.23 29.03 3.53
C SER A 66 -14.94 30.51 3.21
N ARG A 67 -14.79 30.88 1.93
CA ARG A 67 -14.54 32.23 1.42
C ARG A 67 -15.70 32.73 0.57
#